data_AF-A0A369T1C8-F1
#
_entry.id   AF-A0A369T1C8-F1
#
_cell.length_a   1.000
_cell.length_b   1.000
_cell.length_c   1.000
_cell.angle_alpha   90.00
_cell.angle_beta   90.00
_cell.angle_gamma   90.00
#
_symmetry.space_group_name_H-M   'P 1'
#
loop_
_entity.id
_entity.type
_entity.pdbx_description
1 polymer ?
#
loop_
_entity_poly.entity_id
_entity_poly.type
_entity_poly.pdbx_seq_one_letter_code
_entity_poly.pdbx_strand_id
1 'polypeptide(L)'
;MLRPPPKFVYVRWIGLLTSLIPMSALLLLYLASPDPEHGAVYAAAISLPLLAFSYYLDLLMRLIPMPGRVKHPFPKVWLSWIVAYPVARLGISEPLLIWLMGPTVSLTHMTLAAMLLLGAMYGAFFYTAYITLLRVYVRRKLSRGELPPQFY
;
A
#
# COMPACT_ATOMS: atom_id res chain seq x y z
N MET A 1 -10.96 11.92 33.95
CA MET A 1 -11.18 10.86 32.93
C MET A 1 -10.13 11.01 31.85
N LEU A 2 -9.17 10.09 31.75
CA LEU A 2 -8.18 10.07 30.67
C LEU A 2 -8.91 9.61 29.40
N ARG A 3 -9.01 10.48 28.39
CA ARG A 3 -9.55 10.09 27.09
C ARG A 3 -8.72 8.91 26.57
N PRO A 4 -9.36 7.85 26.05
CA PRO A 4 -8.61 6.76 25.43
C PRO A 4 -7.73 7.33 24.30
N PRO A 5 -6.55 6.75 24.06
CA PRO A 5 -5.67 7.22 23.00
C PRO A 5 -6.44 7.22 21.67
N PRO A 6 -6.27 8.25 20.83
CA PRO A 6 -7.01 8.39 19.59
C PRO A 6 -6.85 7.12 18.74
N LYS A 7 -7.97 6.56 18.31
CA LYS A 7 -7.98 5.37 17.45
C LYS A 7 -7.36 5.73 16.11
N PHE A 8 -6.49 4.87 15.59
CA PHE A 8 -6.00 5.04 14.22
C PHE A 8 -7.16 4.87 13.23
N VAL A 9 -7.48 5.95 12.52
CA VAL A 9 -8.48 5.96 11.44
C VAL A 9 -7.75 5.99 10.10
N TYR A 10 -7.99 4.97 9.30
CA TYR A 10 -7.43 4.90 7.95
C TYR A 10 -8.24 5.77 6.99
N VAL A 11 -7.55 6.64 6.27
CA VAL A 11 -8.11 7.56 5.29
C VAL A 11 -7.75 7.02 3.91
N ARG A 12 -8.73 6.41 3.24
CA ARG A 12 -8.52 5.65 2.00
C ARG A 12 -7.84 6.44 0.89
N TRP A 13 -8.21 7.71 0.69
CA TRP A 13 -7.60 8.53 -0.36
C TRP A 13 -6.14 8.93 -0.03
N ILE A 14 -5.78 9.05 1.25
CA ILE A 14 -4.36 9.22 1.66
C ILE A 14 -3.59 7.94 1.35
N GLY A 15 -4.22 6.78 1.57
CA GLY A 15 -3.70 5.48 1.14
C GLY A 15 -3.38 5.45 -0.36
N LEU A 16 -4.33 5.85 -1.20
CA LEU A 16 -4.11 5.97 -2.65
C LEU A 16 -2.91 6.86 -2.99
N LEU A 17 -2.87 8.08 -2.44
CA LEU A 17 -1.75 9.01 -2.67
C LEU A 17 -0.41 8.40 -2.26
N THR A 18 -0.40 7.66 -1.16
CA THR A 18 0.80 6.97 -0.67
C THR A 18 1.27 5.92 -1.67
N SER A 19 0.36 5.13 -2.22
CA SER A 19 0.66 4.10 -3.23
C SER A 19 1.01 4.65 -4.61
N LEU A 20 0.61 5.88 -4.93
CA LEU A 20 1.02 6.57 -6.15
C LEU A 20 2.51 6.95 -6.14
N ILE A 21 3.14 7.14 -4.97
CA ILE A 21 4.57 7.47 -4.87
C ILE A 21 5.45 6.38 -5.51
N PRO A 22 5.40 5.11 -5.05
CA PRO A 22 6.20 4.04 -5.65
C PRO A 22 5.80 3.77 -7.11
N MET A 23 4.52 3.91 -7.48
CA MET A 23 4.07 3.80 -8.86
C MET A 23 4.74 4.85 -9.76
N SER A 24 4.76 6.11 -9.32
CA SER A 24 5.37 7.21 -10.09
C SER A 24 6.87 6.98 -10.25
N ALA A 25 7.54 6.54 -9.20
CA ALA A 25 8.96 6.19 -9.26
C ALA A 25 9.22 5.05 -10.26
N LEU A 26 8.41 3.97 -10.21
CA LEU A 26 8.53 2.85 -11.13
C LEU A 26 8.29 3.27 -12.59
N LEU A 27 7.26 4.08 -12.83
CA LEU A 27 6.93 4.60 -14.15
C LEU A 27 8.05 5.48 -14.71
N LEU A 28 8.63 6.37 -13.89
CA LEU A 28 9.77 7.20 -14.29
C LEU A 28 11.01 6.37 -14.65
N LEU A 29 11.28 5.28 -13.91
CA LEU A 29 12.38 4.37 -14.23
C LEU A 29 12.16 3.67 -15.58
N TYR A 30 10.94 3.23 -15.86
CA TYR A 30 10.62 2.56 -17.13
C TYR A 30 10.57 3.51 -18.33
N LEU A 31 10.14 4.75 -18.14
CA LEU A 31 10.21 5.78 -19.19
C LEU A 31 11.65 6.09 -19.60
N ALA A 32 12.63 5.85 -18.72
CA ALA A 32 14.05 5.98 -19.03
C ALA A 32 14.67 4.69 -19.61
N SER A 33 13.89 3.61 -19.75
CA SER A 33 14.38 2.33 -20.26
C SER A 33 14.35 2.26 -21.79
N PRO A 34 15.09 1.34 -22.43
CA PRO A 34 15.11 1.17 -23.88
C PRO A 34 13.75 0.81 -24.50
N ASP A 35 12.81 0.28 -23.70
CA ASP A 35 11.46 -0.10 -24.12
C ASP A 35 10.41 0.49 -23.18
N PRO A 36 10.10 1.80 -23.33
CA PRO A 36 9.23 2.51 -22.41
C PRO A 36 7.78 2.05 -22.50
N GLU A 37 7.33 1.50 -23.64
CA GLU A 37 5.96 1.01 -23.82
C GLU A 37 5.73 -0.26 -22.99
N HIS A 38 6.62 -1.25 -23.10
CA HIS A 38 6.54 -2.46 -22.27
C HIS A 38 6.70 -2.11 -20.79
N GLY A 39 7.62 -1.21 -20.47
CA GLY A 39 7.80 -0.73 -19.11
C GLY A 39 6.55 -0.06 -18.52
N ALA A 40 5.85 0.75 -19.31
CA ALA A 40 4.60 1.41 -18.89
C ALA A 40 3.47 0.39 -18.64
N VAL A 41 3.29 -0.58 -19.54
CA VAL A 41 2.31 -1.66 -19.37
C VAL A 41 2.62 -2.48 -18.12
N TYR A 42 3.89 -2.85 -17.92
CA TYR A 42 4.33 -3.58 -16.75
C TYR A 42 4.08 -2.80 -15.45
N ALA A 43 4.48 -1.52 -15.42
CA ALA A 43 4.28 -0.65 -14.27
C ALA A 43 2.79 -0.47 -13.93
N ALA A 44 1.93 -0.30 -14.95
CA ALA A 44 0.49 -0.17 -14.77
C ALA A 44 -0.15 -1.47 -14.23
N ALA A 45 0.18 -2.61 -14.83
CA ALA A 45 -0.35 -3.92 -14.43
C ALA A 45 0.02 -4.31 -12.98
N ILE A 46 1.16 -3.82 -12.48
CA ILE A 46 1.56 -3.98 -11.07
C ILE A 46 0.88 -2.96 -10.17
N SER A 47 0.90 -1.70 -10.58
CA SER A 47 0.55 -0.61 -9.67
C SER A 47 -0.96 -0.45 -9.49
N LEU A 48 -1.76 -0.71 -10.53
CA LEU A 48 -3.22 -0.56 -10.48
C LEU A 48 -3.85 -1.51 -9.43
N PRO A 49 -3.52 -2.81 -9.38
CA PRO A 49 -3.99 -3.67 -8.29
C PRO A 49 -3.54 -3.18 -6.92
N LEU A 50 -2.28 -2.76 -6.76
CA LEU A 50 -1.79 -2.22 -5.48
C LEU A 50 -2.54 -0.95 -5.06
N LEU A 51 -2.92 -0.08 -6.00
CA LEU A 51 -3.78 1.08 -5.71
C LEU A 51 -5.14 0.64 -5.17
N ALA A 52 -5.80 -0.33 -5.80
CA ALA A 52 -7.08 -0.86 -5.31
C ALA A 52 -6.94 -1.45 -3.90
N PHE A 53 -5.91 -2.27 -3.66
CA PHE A 53 -5.61 -2.83 -2.34
C PHE A 53 -5.31 -1.75 -1.30
N SER A 54 -4.61 -0.68 -1.68
CA SER A 54 -4.36 0.46 -0.80
C SER A 54 -5.65 1.17 -0.41
N TYR A 55 -6.59 1.36 -1.35
CA TYR A 55 -7.85 2.03 -1.06
C TYR A 55 -8.70 1.22 -0.05
N TYR A 56 -8.72 -0.10 -0.19
CA TYR A 56 -9.46 -1.02 0.67
C TYR A 56 -8.64 -1.63 1.81
N LEU A 57 -7.45 -1.09 2.10
CA LEU A 57 -6.54 -1.64 3.12
C LEU A 57 -7.20 -1.66 4.51
N ASP A 58 -8.16 -0.77 4.78
CA ASP A 58 -8.92 -0.79 6.04
C ASP A 58 -9.71 -2.07 6.25
N LEU A 59 -10.19 -2.72 5.19
CA LEU A 59 -10.89 -3.99 5.26
C LEU A 59 -9.91 -5.11 5.65
N LEU A 60 -8.75 -5.16 5.01
CA LEU A 60 -7.70 -6.14 5.33
C LEU A 60 -7.19 -5.98 6.75
N MET A 61 -6.95 -4.74 7.18
CA MET A 61 -6.57 -4.44 8.55
C MET A 61 -7.59 -4.97 9.55
N ARG A 62 -8.91 -4.87 9.30
CA ARG A 62 -9.94 -5.38 10.22
C ARG A 62 -9.85 -6.88 10.44
N LEU A 63 -9.35 -7.63 9.45
CA LEU A 63 -9.19 -9.09 9.54
C LEU A 63 -7.97 -9.51 10.35
N ILE A 64 -7.04 -8.60 10.64
CA ILE A 64 -5.82 -8.91 11.39
C ILE A 64 -6.06 -8.67 12.89
N PRO A 65 -6.19 -9.73 13.71
CA PRO A 65 -6.32 -9.59 15.15
C PRO A 65 -4.99 -9.06 15.72
N MET A 66 -5.07 -8.01 16.53
CA MET A 66 -3.91 -7.45 17.21
C MET A 66 -4.05 -7.61 18.72
N PRO A 67 -3.00 -8.05 19.43
CA PRO A 67 -3.02 -8.04 20.90
C PRO A 67 -3.30 -6.62 21.42
N GLY A 68 -4.14 -6.47 22.44
CA GLY A 68 -4.49 -5.15 23.00
C GLY A 68 -3.31 -4.33 23.53
N ARG A 69 -2.14 -4.96 23.71
CA ARG A 69 -0.87 -4.30 24.05
C ARG A 69 -0.26 -3.52 22.88
N VAL A 70 -0.56 -3.92 21.64
CA VAL A 70 -0.07 -3.26 20.41
C VAL A 70 -1.00 -2.10 20.07
N LYS A 71 -0.66 -0.91 20.59
CA LYS A 71 -1.40 0.33 20.30
C LYS A 71 -0.96 1.02 19.01
N HIS A 72 0.26 0.73 18.55
CA HIS A 72 0.83 1.38 17.38
C HIS A 72 0.20 0.82 16.09
N PRO A 73 -0.17 1.65 15.09
CA PRO A 73 -0.84 1.18 13.88
C PRO A 73 0.11 0.49 12.88
N PHE A 74 1.43 0.71 12.99
CA PHE A 74 2.43 0.14 12.08
C PHE A 74 2.30 -1.36 11.87
N PRO A 75 2.29 -2.23 12.91
CA PRO A 75 2.25 -3.68 12.69
C PRO A 75 1.02 -4.11 11.91
N LYS A 76 -0.09 -3.39 12.07
CA LYS A 76 -1.36 -3.70 11.40
C LYS A 76 -1.31 -3.38 9.91
N VAL A 77 -0.76 -2.21 9.57
CA VAL A 77 -0.51 -1.81 8.18
C VAL A 77 0.54 -2.72 7.54
N TRP A 78 1.62 -3.01 8.25
CA TRP A 78 2.73 -3.84 7.79
C TRP A 78 2.29 -5.27 7.47
N LEU A 79 1.63 -5.95 8.41
CA LEU A 79 1.09 -7.30 8.17
C LEU A 79 0.04 -7.32 7.04
N SER A 80 -0.76 -6.26 6.91
CA SER A 80 -1.74 -6.16 5.81
C SER A 80 -1.04 -6.18 4.45
N TRP A 81 0.11 -5.50 4.32
CA TRP A 81 0.86 -5.47 3.07
C TRP A 81 1.64 -6.75 2.77
N ILE A 82 2.11 -7.47 3.81
CA ILE A 82 2.69 -8.81 3.64
C ILE A 82 1.71 -9.76 2.96
N VAL A 83 0.41 -9.64 3.25
CA VAL A 83 -0.64 -10.47 2.63
C VAL A 83 -1.15 -9.84 1.33
N ALA A 84 -1.43 -8.54 1.33
CA ALA A 84 -2.01 -7.83 0.19
C ALA A 84 -1.11 -7.91 -1.05
N TYR A 85 0.21 -7.80 -0.88
CA TYR A 85 1.13 -7.72 -2.00
C TYR A 85 1.19 -9.03 -2.80
N PRO A 86 1.43 -10.22 -2.20
CA PRO A 86 1.34 -11.50 -2.92
C PRO A 86 -0.03 -11.72 -3.55
N VAL A 87 -1.12 -11.36 -2.87
CA VAL A 87 -2.49 -11.53 -3.41
C VAL A 87 -2.72 -10.62 -4.61
N ALA A 88 -2.32 -9.36 -4.54
CA ALA A 88 -2.41 -8.44 -5.67
C ALA A 88 -1.54 -8.92 -6.84
N ARG A 89 -0.31 -9.37 -6.55
CA ARG A 89 0.63 -9.83 -7.55
C ARG A 89 0.18 -11.11 -8.24
N LEU A 90 -0.13 -12.16 -7.49
CA LEU A 90 -0.46 -13.47 -8.04
C LEU A 90 -1.92 -13.60 -8.48
N GLY A 91 -2.83 -12.93 -7.76
CA GLY A 91 -4.25 -13.01 -8.05
C GLY A 91 -4.72 -12.10 -9.18
N ILE A 92 -3.98 -11.00 -9.46
CA ILE A 92 -4.41 -10.00 -10.44
C ILE A 92 -3.28 -9.62 -11.41
N SER A 93 -2.14 -9.13 -10.91
CA SER A 93 -1.10 -8.60 -11.80
C SER A 93 -0.47 -9.65 -12.70
N GLU A 94 -0.12 -10.83 -12.19
CA GLU A 94 0.54 -11.88 -12.99
C GLU A 94 -0.40 -12.45 -14.05
N PRO A 95 -1.66 -12.81 -13.77
CA PRO A 95 -2.61 -13.19 -14.82
C PRO A 95 -2.77 -12.11 -15.90
N LEU A 96 -2.85 -10.84 -15.49
CA LEU A 96 -2.94 -9.71 -16.41
C LEU A 96 -1.67 -9.58 -17.27
N LEU A 97 -0.49 -9.72 -16.67
CA LEU A 97 0.79 -9.67 -17.37
C LEU A 97 0.98 -10.85 -18.32
N ILE A 98 0.58 -12.06 -17.92
CA ILE A 98 0.61 -13.24 -18.79
C ILE A 98 -0.22 -13.01 -20.05
N TRP A 99 -1.41 -12.41 -19.90
CA TRP A 99 -2.29 -12.10 -21.02
C TRP A 99 -1.72 -11.02 -21.94
N LEU A 100 -1.06 -9.99 -21.37
CA LEU A 100 -0.56 -8.84 -22.13
C LEU A 100 0.82 -9.07 -22.77
N MET A 101 1.71 -9.78 -22.07
CA MET A 101 3.16 -9.76 -22.34
C MET A 101 3.82 -11.15 -22.19
N GLY A 102 3.07 -12.16 -21.75
CA GLY A 102 3.60 -13.46 -21.37
C GLY A 102 4.06 -13.54 -19.90
N PRO A 103 4.50 -14.73 -19.46
CA PRO A 103 4.86 -14.97 -18.06
C PRO A 103 6.05 -14.11 -17.64
N THR A 104 5.88 -13.37 -16.54
CA THR A 104 6.93 -12.46 -16.03
C THR A 104 7.63 -13.02 -14.80
N VAL A 105 7.04 -14.01 -14.14
CA VAL A 105 7.61 -14.64 -12.95
C VAL A 105 7.37 -16.15 -12.95
N SER A 106 8.37 -16.92 -12.53
CA SER A 106 8.21 -18.35 -12.27
C SER A 106 7.63 -18.59 -10.88
N LEU A 107 6.60 -19.42 -10.76
CA LEU A 107 5.98 -19.78 -9.49
C LEU A 107 6.82 -20.83 -8.75
N THR A 108 7.68 -20.37 -7.84
CA THR A 108 8.48 -21.22 -6.97
C THR A 108 8.33 -20.79 -5.50
N HIS A 109 8.77 -21.64 -4.57
CA HIS A 109 8.79 -21.30 -3.14
C HIS A 109 9.67 -20.07 -2.86
N MET A 110 10.78 -19.90 -3.58
CA MET A 110 11.64 -18.71 -3.49
C MET A 110 10.91 -17.45 -3.98
N THR A 111 10.13 -17.57 -5.04
CA THR A 111 9.32 -16.46 -5.56
C THR A 111 8.28 -16.02 -4.52
N LEU A 112 7.59 -16.95 -3.87
CA LEU A 112 6.63 -16.63 -2.83
C LEU A 112 7.30 -15.94 -1.64
N ALA A 113 8.47 -16.43 -1.20
CA ALA A 113 9.25 -15.80 -0.15
C ALA A 113 9.68 -14.38 -0.53
N ALA A 114 10.13 -14.17 -1.77
CA ALA A 114 10.47 -12.85 -2.29
C ALA A 114 9.25 -11.91 -2.32
N MET A 115 8.06 -12.40 -2.69
CA MET A 115 6.84 -11.60 -2.68
C MET A 115 6.39 -11.21 -1.26
N LEU A 116 6.54 -12.10 -0.28
CA LEU A 116 6.27 -11.78 1.12
C LEU A 116 7.24 -10.72 1.63
N LEU A 117 8.53 -10.83 1.28
CA LEU A 117 9.55 -9.83 1.60
C LEU A 117 9.25 -8.49 0.95
N LEU A 118 8.90 -8.48 -0.35
CA LEU A 118 8.50 -7.27 -1.07
C LEU A 118 7.24 -6.65 -0.45
N GLY A 119 6.26 -7.45 -0.03
CA GLY A 119 5.09 -6.98 0.72
C GLY A 119 5.46 -6.35 2.06
N ALA A 120 6.39 -6.95 2.80
CA ALA A 120 6.90 -6.40 4.05
C ALA A 120 7.62 -5.06 3.85
N MET A 121 8.49 -4.98 2.84
CA MET A 121 9.20 -3.76 2.49
C MET A 121 8.22 -2.67 2.04
N TYR A 122 7.30 -3.01 1.14
CA TYR A 122 6.26 -2.11 0.66
C TYR A 122 5.42 -1.58 1.82
N GLY A 123 5.01 -2.45 2.75
CA GLY A 123 4.26 -2.04 3.95
C GLY A 123 5.00 -1.03 4.83
N ALA A 124 6.32 -1.16 4.97
CA ALA A 124 7.14 -0.23 5.73
C ALA A 124 7.25 1.14 5.04
N PHE A 125 7.54 1.16 3.73
CA PHE A 125 7.58 2.38 2.93
C PHE A 125 6.21 3.07 2.91
N PHE A 126 5.16 2.30 2.65
CA PHE A 126 3.77 2.76 2.64
C PHE A 126 3.41 3.41 3.99
N TYR A 127 3.67 2.75 5.11
CA TYR A 127 3.35 3.33 6.42
C TYR A 127 4.06 4.67 6.66
N THR A 128 5.34 4.74 6.30
CA THR A 128 6.16 5.94 6.49
C THR A 128 5.63 7.12 5.68
N ALA A 129 5.34 6.89 4.39
CA ALA A 129 4.76 7.90 3.52
C ALA A 129 3.32 8.27 3.96
N TYR A 130 2.51 7.28 4.34
CA TYR A 130 1.14 7.47 4.83
C TYR A 130 1.09 8.34 6.09
N ILE A 131 1.93 8.08 7.10
CA ILE A 131 1.98 8.89 8.32
C ILE A 131 2.43 10.31 8.02
N THR A 132 3.38 10.48 7.09
CA THR A 132 3.85 11.80 6.67
C THR A 132 2.72 12.60 6.01
N LEU A 133 2.02 12.02 5.04
CA LEU A 133 0.88 12.64 4.37
C LEU A 133 -0.28 12.89 5.33
N LEU A 134 -0.57 11.95 6.24
CA LEU A 134 -1.60 12.08 7.25
C LEU A 134 -1.29 13.24 8.21
N ARG A 135 -0.03 13.39 8.66
CA ARG A 135 0.39 14.52 9.50
C ARG A 135 0.18 15.86 8.79
N VAL A 136 0.54 15.94 7.51
CA VAL A 136 0.31 17.16 6.70
C VAL A 136 -1.18 17.46 6.58
N TYR A 137 -1.99 16.44 6.29
CA TYR A 137 -3.45 16.57 6.20
C TYR A 137 -4.07 17.06 7.52
N VAL A 138 -3.75 16.40 8.63
CA VAL A 138 -4.27 16.74 9.97
C VAL A 138 -3.86 18.15 10.37
N ARG A 139 -2.58 18.54 10.17
CA ARG A 139 -2.12 19.90 10.47
C ARG A 139 -2.89 20.96 9.67
N ARG A 140 -3.14 20.72 8.37
CA ARG A 140 -3.91 21.64 7.52
C ARG A 140 -5.38 21.74 7.91
N LYS A 141 -5.98 20.64 8.40
CA LYS A 141 -7.38 20.64 8.86
C LYS A 141 -7.53 21.29 10.23
N LEU A 142 -6.58 21.06 11.14
CA LEU A 142 -6.49 21.74 12.44
C LEU A 142 -6.39 23.26 12.26
N SER A 143 -5.52 23.74 11.36
CA SER A 143 -5.36 25.17 11.11
C SER A 143 -6.61 25.84 10.51
N ARG A 144 -7.54 25.05 9.97
CA ARG A 144 -8.81 25.52 9.40
C ARG A 144 -10.00 25.33 10.34
N GLY A 145 -9.81 24.71 11.51
CA GLY A 145 -10.90 24.38 12.43
C GLY A 145 -11.85 23.28 11.93
N GLU A 146 -11.49 22.57 10.85
CA GLU A 146 -12.34 21.57 10.18
C GLU A 146 -11.91 20.13 10.48
N LEU A 147 -11.30 19.88 11.64
CA LEU A 147 -10.83 18.53 11.93
C LEU A 147 -12.04 17.59 12.04
N PRO A 148 -12.05 16.43 11.35
CA PRO A 148 -13.16 15.51 11.49
C PRO A 148 -13.24 14.94 12.93
N PRO A 149 -14.46 14.68 13.46
CA PRO A 149 -14.69 14.17 14.82
C PRO A 149 -13.84 12.94 15.18
N GLN A 150 -13.58 12.10 14.19
CA GLN A 150 -12.82 10.85 14.32
C GLN A 150 -11.32 11.01 14.62
N PHE A 151 -10.80 12.25 14.61
CA PHE A 151 -9.40 12.57 14.92
C PHE A 151 -9.22 13.32 16.26
N TYR A 152 -10.30 13.64 16.98
CA TYR A 152 -10.26 14.27 18.32
C TYR A 152 -10.11 13.27 19.47
#